data_AF-F7S419-F1
#
_entry.id   AF-F7S419-F1
#
_cell.length_a   1.000
_cell.length_b   1.000
_cell.length_c   1.000
_cell.angle_alpha   90.00
_cell.angle_beta   90.00
_cell.angle_gamma   90.00
#
_symmetry.space_group_name_H-M   'P 1'
#
loop_
_entity.id
_entity.type
_entity.pdbx_description
1 polymer ?
#
loop_
_entity_poly.entity_id
_entity_poly.type
_entity_poly.pdbx_seq_one_letter_code
_entity_poly.pdbx_strand_id
1 'polypeptide(L)' 'QRKGAEALSIVACTLLPYEARFDLGATLEDASKAVTLDHPHCARFCVFGASSCMSAR' A
#
# COMPACT_ATOMS: atom_id res chain seq x y z
N GLN A 1 -12.03 -4.76 4.26
CA GLN A 1 -11.93 -6.09 4.89
C GLN A 1 -11.82 -7.14 3.81
N ARG A 2 -10.81 -8.02 3.84
CA ARG A 2 -10.69 -9.13 2.88
C ARG A 2 -11.85 -10.09 3.11
N LYS A 3 -12.65 -10.35 2.09
CA LYS A 3 -13.86 -11.17 2.23
C LYS A 3 -13.46 -12.58 2.63
N GLY A 4 -13.86 -13.02 3.83
CA GLY A 4 -13.54 -14.35 4.36
C GLY A 4 -12.24 -14.44 5.17
N ALA A 5 -11.56 -13.33 5.46
CA ALA A 5 -10.45 -13.35 6.40
C ALA A 5 -10.96 -13.45 7.85
N GLU A 6 -10.29 -14.29 8.65
CA GLU A 6 -10.65 -14.56 10.05
C GLU A 6 -10.32 -13.37 10.98
N ALA A 7 -9.38 -12.54 10.55
CA ALA A 7 -8.90 -11.38 11.31
C ALA A 7 -8.99 -10.09 10.48
N LEU A 8 -9.11 -8.97 11.19
CA LEU A 8 -8.97 -7.64 10.61
C LEU A 8 -7.56 -7.48 10.02
N SER A 9 -7.47 -6.86 8.85
CA SER A 9 -6.20 -6.44 8.27
C SER A 9 -6.33 -5.02 7.74
N ILE A 10 -5.34 -4.20 8.08
CA ILE A 10 -5.10 -2.86 7.58
C ILE A 10 -4.26 -2.99 6.31
N VAL A 11 -4.73 -2.36 5.25
CA VAL A 11 -4.11 -2.46 3.93
C VAL A 11 -3.68 -1.06 3.49
N ALA A 12 -2.50 -0.96 2.87
CA ALA A 12 -2.04 0.30 2.32
C ALA A 12 -2.96 0.77 1.17
N CYS A 13 -3.28 2.06 1.16
CA CYS A 13 -4.03 2.68 0.06
C CYS A 13 -3.11 2.82 -1.17
N THR A 14 -3.12 1.81 -2.03
CA THR A 14 -2.28 1.74 -3.24
C THR A 14 -3.06 1.16 -4.41
N LEU A 15 -2.44 1.19 -5.61
CA LEU A 15 -2.98 0.51 -6.80
C LEU A 15 -2.90 -1.01 -6.74
N LEU A 16 -2.18 -1.56 -5.76
CA LEU A 16 -1.91 -2.98 -5.63
C LEU A 16 -2.38 -3.48 -4.25
N PRO A 17 -3.63 -3.18 -3.81
CA PRO A 17 -4.07 -3.41 -2.43
C PRO A 17 -4.12 -4.89 -2.03
N TYR A 18 -4.00 -5.82 -2.98
CA TYR A 18 -4.06 -7.25 -2.70
C TYR A 18 -2.69 -7.93 -2.59
N GLU A 19 -1.59 -7.23 -2.89
CA GLU A 19 -0.27 -7.83 -2.66
C GLU A 19 0.03 -7.96 -1.17
N ALA A 20 0.69 -9.06 -0.80
CA ALA A 20 1.03 -9.35 0.59
C ALA A 20 1.91 -8.25 1.24
N ARG A 21 2.77 -7.59 0.46
CA ARG A 21 3.62 -6.48 0.95
C ARG A 21 2.84 -5.25 1.42
N PHE A 22 1.59 -5.09 0.96
CA PHE A 22 0.72 -3.98 1.33
C PHE A 22 -0.32 -4.37 2.39
N ASP A 23 -0.29 -5.64 2.84
CA ASP A 23 -0.99 -6.06 4.05
C ASP A 23 -0.14 -5.64 5.26
N LEU A 24 -0.70 -4.72 6.05
CA LEU A 24 0.00 -4.09 7.15
C LEU A 24 -0.29 -4.73 8.51
N GLY A 25 -1.08 -5.81 8.56
CA GLY A 25 -1.43 -6.48 9.82
C GLY A 25 -2.71 -5.94 10.46
N ALA A 26 -2.97 -6.32 11.71
CA ALA A 26 -4.27 -6.10 12.36
C ALA A 26 -4.37 -4.80 13.18
N THR A 27 -3.25 -4.13 13.45
CA THR A 27 -3.19 -2.97 14.36
C THR A 27 -2.68 -1.71 13.67
N LEU A 28 -3.01 -0.54 14.23
CA LEU A 28 -2.49 0.74 13.76
C LEU A 28 -0.97 0.85 13.96
N GLU A 29 -0.45 0.20 14.99
CA GLU A 29 0.98 0.14 15.29
C GLU A 29 1.72 -0.61 14.16
N ASP A 30 1.21 -1.77 13.73
CA ASP A 30 1.74 -2.52 12.58
C ASP A 30 1.62 -1.73 11.26
N ALA A 31 0.58 -0.91 11.13
CA ALA A 31 0.33 -0.07 9.97
C ALA A 31 1.18 1.20 9.90
N SER A 32 1.84 1.58 10.99
CA SER A 32 2.68 2.79 11.07
C SER A 32 4.07 2.59 10.45
N LYS A 33 4.14 1.85 9.33
CA LYS A 33 5.37 1.57 8.58
C LYS A 33 5.36 2.31 7.24
N ALA A 34 6.54 2.71 6.77
CA ALA A 34 6.68 3.34 5.47
C ALA A 34 6.28 2.36 4.36
N VAL A 35 5.37 2.79 3.50
CA VAL A 35 4.95 2.02 2.32
C VAL A 35 5.55 2.68 1.09
N THR A 36 6.55 2.03 0.50
CA THR A 36 7.16 2.48 -0.76
C THR A 36 6.45 1.84 -1.94
N LEU A 37 6.14 2.68 -2.93
CA LEU A 37 5.65 2.23 -4.22
C LEU A 37 6.78 2.30 -5.23
N ASP A 38 7.42 1.16 -5.42
CA ASP A 38 8.51 0.95 -6.37
C ASP A 38 8.01 0.11 -7.54
N HIS A 39 7.31 0.76 -8.46
CA HIS A 39 6.83 0.12 -9.68
C HIS A 39 7.07 1.08 -10.86
N PRO A 40 7.53 0.61 -12.02
CA PRO A 40 7.95 1.43 -13.17
C PRO A 40 6.87 2.40 -13.68
N HIS A 41 5.61 2.14 -13.37
CA HIS A 41 4.47 2.98 -13.78
C HIS A 41 3.81 3.75 -12.64
N CYS A 42 4.31 3.66 -11.41
CA CYS A 42 3.59 4.19 -10.25
C CYS A 42 3.40 5.71 -10.32
N ALA A 43 4.41 6.46 -10.75
CA ALA A 43 4.33 7.91 -10.92
C ALA A 43 3.25 8.35 -11.94
N ARG A 44 2.87 7.48 -12.89
CA ARG A 44 1.88 7.80 -13.93
C ARG A 44 0.44 7.89 -13.41
N PHE A 45 0.17 7.27 -12.27
CA PHE A 45 -1.15 7.18 -11.67
C PHE A 45 -1.27 8.00 -10.37
N CYS A 46 -0.22 8.73 -9.99
CA CYS A 46 -0.25 9.61 -8.83
C CYS A 46 -1.11 10.85 -9.14
N VAL A 47 -2.42 10.74 -8.92
CA VAL A 47 -3.40 11.82 -9.15
C VAL A 47 -3.15 13.06 -8.27
N PHE A 48 -2.54 12.90 -7.09
CA PHE A 48 -2.33 13.97 -6.13
C PHE A 48 -0.87 14.45 -5.99
N GLY A 49 0.06 13.99 -6.83
CA GLY A 49 1.45 14.44 -6.88
C GLY A 49 2.31 14.21 -5.62
N ALA A 50 1.74 13.68 -4.53
CA ALA A 50 2.39 13.53 -3.23
C ALA A 50 2.50 12.07 -2.73
N SER A 51 2.20 11.06 -3.55
CA SER A 51 2.50 9.68 -3.16
C SER A 51 4.01 9.44 -3.24
N SER A 52 4.57 8.72 -2.27
CA SER A 52 5.98 8.33 -2.17
C SER A 52 6.41 7.32 -3.24
N CYS A 53 6.08 7.58 -4.50
CA CYS A 53 6.57 6.87 -5.66
C CYS A 53 8.06 7.15 -5.77
N MET A 54 8.88 6.10 -5.86
CA MET A 54 10.28 6.31 -6.19
C MET A 54 10.38 6.87 -7.62
N SER A 55 11.28 7.83 -7.82
CA SER A 55 11.47 8.44 -9.14
C SER A 55 11.86 7.34 -10.13
N ALA A 56 11.03 7.13 -11.16
CA ALA A 56 11.41 6.30 -12.29
C ALA A 56 12.66 6.92 -12.91
N ARG A 57 13.80 6.26 -12.75
CA ARG A 57 15.02 6.58 -13.51
C ARG A 57 14.80 6.29 -14.99
#